data_AF-A0A444XVS9-F1
#
_entry.id   AF-A0A444XVS9-F1
#
_cell.length_a   1.000
_cell.length_b   1.000
_cell.length_c   1.000
_cell.angle_alpha   90.00
_cell.angle_beta   90.00
_cell.angle_gamma   90.00
#
_symmetry.space_group_name_H-M   'P 1'
#
loop_
_entity.id
_entity.type
_entity.pdbx_description
1 polymer ?
#
loop_
_entity_poly.entity_id
_entity_poly.type
_entity_poly.pdbx_seq_one_letter_code
_entity_poly.pdbx_strand_id
1 'polypeptide(L)'
;MLEGHEILGFGFFVIGLWHLFNNIKIHSSSSSSSSNSFKSTIWFPTKRFRYLELNFIIASCTMFIAMELFIAPDLHQPFDSDGSIPANHLHNFEHSLMASSFLVYAAFTMFFDMKAIITKAQHELTHFLASMAFAQQFLLIHFHTRDHAGVEGQYHYLLQILIVVSLTTTIMGIGFPNSFMVSFVRSLSITFQGLWLMIMGFFLWTPGYQAKGCSLHPEMNTYMVRCSDDKALHRAVSLVNLQFSWLLILVTVFAICFFLVLSKRYDNKVEYVSLTKEEQLDLESQSEKKCIMMQVQI
;
A
#
# COMPACT_ATOMS: atom_id res chain seq x y z
N MET A 1 -6.79 16.13 14.78
CA MET A 1 -5.94 14.96 15.12
C MET A 1 -6.61 13.61 14.83
N LEU A 2 -7.92 13.44 15.15
CA LEU A 2 -8.71 12.27 14.69
C LEU A 2 -8.78 12.18 13.15
N GLU A 3 -9.00 13.31 12.47
CA GLU A 3 -9.24 13.35 11.02
C GLU A 3 -8.00 13.05 10.15
N GLY A 4 -6.78 13.36 10.63
CA GLY A 4 -5.56 13.22 9.83
C GLY A 4 -5.15 11.77 9.57
N HIS A 5 -5.15 10.93 10.61
CA HIS A 5 -4.74 9.54 10.55
C HIS A 5 -5.72 8.66 9.76
N GLU A 6 -7.02 8.90 9.91
CA GLU A 6 -8.06 8.16 9.20
C GLU A 6 -8.02 8.42 7.68
N ILE A 7 -7.83 9.69 7.28
CA ILE A 7 -7.73 10.09 5.87
C ILE A 7 -6.45 9.54 5.25
N LEU A 8 -5.31 9.64 5.92
CA LEU A 8 -4.05 9.04 5.47
C LEU A 8 -4.15 7.52 5.35
N GLY A 9 -4.71 6.87 6.37
CA GLY A 9 -4.93 5.43 6.37
C GLY A 9 -5.80 4.97 5.20
N PHE A 10 -6.88 5.70 4.91
CA PHE A 10 -7.72 5.43 3.76
C PHE A 10 -6.96 5.58 2.42
N GLY A 11 -6.11 6.60 2.30
CA GLY A 11 -5.25 6.80 1.13
C GLY A 11 -4.33 5.60 0.86
N PHE A 12 -3.60 5.14 1.88
CA PHE A 12 -2.75 3.95 1.79
C PHE A 12 -3.56 2.69 1.44
N PHE A 13 -4.74 2.53 2.03
CA PHE A 13 -5.61 1.38 1.78
C PHE A 13 -6.05 1.30 0.32
N VAL A 14 -6.57 2.41 -0.22
CA VAL A 14 -7.05 2.48 -1.61
C VAL A 14 -5.90 2.27 -2.60
N ILE A 15 -4.75 2.92 -2.37
CA ILE A 15 -3.56 2.76 -3.23
C ILE A 15 -3.02 1.33 -3.16
N GLY A 16 -2.92 0.75 -1.96
CA GLY A 16 -2.47 -0.63 -1.77
C GLY A 16 -3.37 -1.63 -2.50
N LEU A 17 -4.69 -1.51 -2.35
CA LEU A 17 -5.65 -2.36 -3.06
C LEU A 17 -5.58 -2.18 -4.58
N TRP A 18 -5.43 -0.94 -5.04
CA TRP A 18 -5.24 -0.63 -6.45
C TRP A 18 -3.98 -1.31 -7.01
N HIS A 19 -2.87 -1.27 -6.27
CA HIS A 19 -1.65 -1.98 -6.66
C HIS A 19 -1.84 -3.50 -6.63
N LEU A 20 -2.48 -4.04 -5.59
CA LEU A 20 -2.70 -5.47 -5.42
C LEU A 20 -3.51 -6.03 -6.59
N PHE A 21 -4.62 -5.37 -6.92
CA PHE A 21 -5.48 -5.73 -8.05
C PHE A 21 -4.70 -5.74 -9.37
N ASN A 22 -3.95 -4.68 -9.67
CA ASN A 22 -3.24 -4.57 -10.95
C ASN A 22 -2.08 -5.56 -11.06
N ASN A 23 -1.32 -5.80 -9.99
CA ASN A 23 -0.27 -6.81 -9.99
C ASN A 23 -0.82 -8.20 -10.25
N ILE A 24 -1.90 -8.59 -9.58
CA ILE A 24 -2.54 -9.91 -9.79
C ILE A 24 -3.06 -10.03 -11.22
N LYS A 25 -3.73 -8.98 -11.73
CA LYS A 25 -4.25 -8.95 -13.09
C LYS A 25 -3.15 -9.11 -14.14
N ILE A 26 -2.06 -8.36 -14.02
CA ILE A 26 -0.92 -8.46 -14.96
C ILE A 26 -0.30 -9.84 -14.88
N HIS A 27 -0.04 -10.35 -13.66
CA HIS A 27 0.53 -11.70 -13.48
C HIS A 27 -0.34 -12.78 -14.13
N SER A 28 -1.66 -12.74 -13.90
CA SER A 28 -2.60 -13.71 -14.45
C SER A 28 -2.64 -13.64 -15.98
N SER A 29 -2.72 -12.45 -16.58
CA SER A 29 -2.76 -12.29 -18.03
C SER A 29 -1.41 -12.59 -18.71
N SER A 30 -0.28 -12.35 -18.04
CA SER A 30 1.05 -12.69 -18.56
C SER A 30 1.33 -14.19 -18.51
N SER A 31 0.81 -14.90 -17.51
CA SER A 31 0.97 -16.36 -17.40
C SER A 31 0.32 -17.13 -18.55
N SER A 32 -0.73 -16.57 -19.18
CA SER A 32 -1.46 -17.20 -20.29
C SER A 32 -0.88 -16.83 -21.68
N SER A 33 0.16 -15.99 -21.76
CA SER A 33 0.77 -15.54 -23.02
C SER A 33 2.16 -16.16 -23.20
N SER A 34 2.47 -16.72 -24.37
CA SER A 34 3.77 -17.38 -24.67
C SER A 34 5.01 -16.48 -24.56
N SER A 35 4.82 -15.16 -24.41
CA SER A 35 5.85 -14.17 -24.11
C SER A 35 5.79 -13.81 -22.61
N ASN A 36 6.44 -14.64 -21.80
CA ASN A 36 6.54 -14.49 -20.35
C ASN A 36 7.38 -13.26 -19.98
N SER A 37 6.76 -12.18 -19.51
CA SER A 37 7.46 -11.20 -18.67
C SER A 37 6.49 -10.38 -17.84
N PHE A 38 6.13 -10.89 -16.66
CA PHE A 38 5.59 -10.03 -15.61
C PHE A 38 6.64 -8.97 -15.28
N LYS A 39 6.26 -7.70 -15.29
CA LYS A 39 7.11 -6.61 -14.85
C LYS A 39 6.38 -5.81 -13.77
N SER A 40 7.01 -5.74 -12.61
CA SER A 40 6.58 -4.92 -11.49
C SER A 40 6.62 -3.45 -11.87
N THR A 41 5.57 -2.73 -11.51
CA THR A 41 5.54 -1.27 -11.51
C THR A 41 5.15 -0.80 -10.12
N ILE A 42 5.57 0.41 -9.76
CA ILE A 42 5.22 1.00 -8.45
C ILE A 42 3.93 1.83 -8.48
N TRP A 43 3.43 2.09 -9.69
CA TRP A 43 2.20 2.82 -9.97
C TRP A 43 1.55 2.25 -11.24
N PHE A 44 0.25 2.44 -11.42
CA PHE A 44 -0.53 1.88 -12.53
C PHE A 44 -1.36 2.96 -13.25
N PRO A 45 -1.15 3.15 -14.57
CA PRO A 45 -1.93 4.11 -15.33
C PRO A 45 -3.34 3.61 -15.63
N THR A 46 -4.32 4.52 -15.67
CA THR A 46 -5.68 4.20 -16.15
C THR A 46 -5.91 4.69 -17.59
N LYS A 47 -6.88 4.09 -18.29
CA LYS A 47 -7.19 4.43 -19.69
C LYS A 47 -7.71 5.87 -19.87
N ARG A 48 -8.54 6.34 -18.93
CA ARG A 48 -9.20 7.66 -19.03
C ARG A 48 -8.37 8.76 -18.39
N PHE A 49 -7.72 8.46 -17.27
CA PHE A 49 -6.89 9.39 -16.52
C PHE A 49 -5.56 8.71 -16.21
N ARG A 50 -4.58 8.84 -17.11
CA ARG A 50 -3.29 8.14 -17.01
C ARG A 50 -2.67 8.30 -15.62
N TYR A 51 -2.66 9.51 -15.08
CA TYR A 51 -2.02 9.83 -13.81
C TYR A 51 -2.99 9.85 -12.61
N LEU A 52 -4.12 9.13 -12.67
CA LEU A 52 -5.14 9.16 -11.60
C LEU A 52 -4.53 8.85 -10.23
N GLU A 53 -3.73 7.79 -10.14
CA GLU A 53 -3.06 7.37 -8.91
C GLU A 53 -2.11 8.46 -8.37
N LEU A 54 -1.23 8.98 -9.24
CA LEU A 54 -0.25 10.00 -8.84
C LEU A 54 -0.92 11.32 -8.46
N ASN A 55 -1.94 11.74 -9.19
CA ASN A 55 -2.74 12.92 -8.84
C ASN A 55 -3.46 12.73 -7.50
N PHE A 56 -3.98 11.54 -7.22
CA PHE A 56 -4.60 11.23 -5.93
C PHE A 56 -3.59 11.34 -4.78
N ILE A 57 -2.37 10.80 -4.95
CA ILE A 57 -1.30 10.93 -3.96
C ILE A 57 -0.91 12.40 -3.77
N ILE A 58 -0.67 13.14 -4.85
CA ILE A 58 -0.33 14.57 -4.79
C ILE A 58 -1.41 15.35 -4.05
N ALA A 59 -2.67 15.22 -4.44
CA ALA A 59 -3.78 15.92 -3.81
C ALA A 59 -3.93 15.57 -2.33
N SER A 60 -3.81 14.28 -1.98
CA SER A 60 -3.92 13.82 -0.59
C SER A 60 -2.77 14.35 0.27
N CYS A 61 -1.53 14.27 -0.21
CA CYS A 61 -0.36 14.78 0.51
C CYS A 61 -0.40 16.30 0.66
N THR A 62 -0.77 17.05 -0.40
CA THR A 62 -0.90 18.51 -0.32
C THR A 62 -2.00 18.91 0.64
N MET A 63 -3.17 18.25 0.60
CA MET A 63 -4.25 18.50 1.55
C MET A 63 -3.81 18.20 2.99
N PHE A 64 -3.12 17.08 3.21
CA PHE A 64 -2.65 16.71 4.54
C PHE A 64 -1.61 17.70 5.10
N ILE A 65 -0.62 18.12 4.30
CA ILE A 65 0.34 19.16 4.69
C ILE A 65 -0.39 20.47 5.00
N ALA A 66 -1.40 20.82 4.21
CA ALA A 66 -2.21 22.00 4.47
C ALA A 66 -2.98 21.91 5.80
N MET A 67 -3.55 20.73 6.09
CA MET A 67 -4.26 20.49 7.33
C MET A 67 -3.35 20.59 8.57
N GLU A 68 -2.18 19.98 8.52
CA GLU A 68 -1.23 19.93 9.63
C GLU A 68 -0.56 21.29 9.92
N LEU A 69 -0.25 22.09 8.90
CA LEU A 69 0.50 23.34 9.07
C LEU A 69 -0.35 24.61 9.03
N PHE A 70 -1.52 24.58 8.38
CA PHE A 70 -2.27 25.80 8.04
C PHE A 70 -3.76 25.80 8.42
N ILE A 71 -4.39 24.67 8.74
CA ILE A 71 -5.86 24.60 8.91
C ILE A 71 -6.33 24.14 10.31
N ALA A 72 -5.71 23.16 10.99
CA ALA A 72 -6.22 22.66 12.28
C ALA A 72 -5.12 22.22 13.27
N PRO A 73 -5.19 22.55 14.60
CA PRO A 73 -6.22 23.28 15.37
C PRO A 73 -5.91 24.78 15.71
N ASP A 74 -6.92 25.54 16.17
CA ASP A 74 -6.96 27.02 16.36
C ASP A 74 -5.65 27.74 16.80
N LEU A 75 -5.42 28.95 16.24
CA LEU A 75 -4.19 29.79 16.29
C LEU A 75 -3.08 29.39 15.28
N HIS A 76 -3.47 29.19 14.02
CA HIS A 76 -2.63 28.73 12.92
C HIS A 76 -1.61 29.75 12.39
N GLN A 77 -0.47 29.85 13.06
CA GLN A 77 0.80 30.15 12.41
C GLN A 77 1.81 29.03 12.72
N PRO A 78 2.50 28.48 11.71
CA PRO A 78 3.48 27.41 11.93
C PRO A 78 4.70 27.87 12.75
N PHE A 79 4.88 29.18 12.88
CA PHE A 79 5.98 29.80 13.61
C PHE A 79 5.42 30.74 14.69
N ASP A 80 6.13 30.81 15.81
CA ASP A 80 5.92 31.82 16.84
C ASP A 80 6.32 33.22 16.34
N SER A 81 5.98 34.26 17.11
CA SER A 81 6.31 35.65 16.77
C SER A 81 7.82 35.92 16.62
N ASP A 82 8.66 35.06 17.19
CA ASP A 82 10.13 35.12 17.07
C ASP A 82 10.69 34.28 15.89
N GLY A 83 9.82 33.60 15.14
CA GLY A 83 10.17 32.73 14.02
C GLY A 83 10.55 31.30 14.42
N SER A 84 10.51 30.94 15.70
CA SER A 84 10.74 29.57 16.16
C SER A 84 9.53 28.67 15.87
N ILE A 85 9.72 27.34 15.87
CA ILE A 85 8.62 26.39 15.76
C ILE A 85 8.09 26.11 17.17
N PRO A 86 6.82 26.42 17.46
CA PRO A 86 6.22 26.14 18.76
C PRO A 86 6.32 24.65 19.10
N ALA A 87 6.58 24.31 20.37
CA ALA A 87 6.74 22.91 20.79
C ALA A 87 5.49 22.06 20.49
N ASN A 88 4.29 22.66 20.56
CA ASN A 88 3.03 22.02 20.20
C ASN A 88 2.84 21.84 18.67
N HIS A 89 3.66 22.45 17.82
CA HIS A 89 3.61 22.29 16.35
C HIS A 89 4.68 21.34 15.80
N LEU A 90 5.67 20.94 16.60
CA LEU A 90 6.77 20.07 16.14
C LEU A 90 6.27 18.77 15.50
N HIS A 91 5.27 18.13 16.11
CA HIS A 91 4.69 16.89 15.58
C HIS A 91 3.97 17.10 14.24
N ASN A 92 3.30 18.23 14.03
CA ASN A 92 2.66 18.57 12.75
C ASN A 92 3.71 18.74 11.64
N PHE A 93 4.87 19.32 11.97
CA PHE A 93 6.01 19.40 11.03
C PHE A 93 6.59 18.03 10.71
N GLU A 94 6.74 17.15 11.71
CA GLU A 94 7.16 15.76 11.49
C GLU A 94 6.16 15.06 10.54
N HIS A 95 4.85 15.14 10.80
CA HIS A 95 3.82 14.58 9.94
C HIS A 95 3.85 15.17 8.52
N SER A 96 4.05 16.48 8.40
CA SER A 96 4.15 17.17 7.10
C SER A 96 5.37 16.74 6.30
N LEU A 97 6.51 16.51 6.95
CA LEU A 97 7.74 16.01 6.31
C LEU A 97 7.55 14.59 5.79
N MET A 98 6.82 13.74 6.53
CA MET A 98 6.44 12.41 6.08
C MET A 98 5.61 12.47 4.79
N ALA A 99 4.54 13.27 4.77
CA ALA A 99 3.71 13.44 3.58
C ALA A 99 4.47 14.09 2.41
N SER A 100 5.40 15.01 2.70
CA SER A 100 6.24 15.66 1.69
C SER A 100 7.10 14.67 0.93
N SER A 101 7.62 13.61 1.55
CA SER A 101 8.39 12.58 0.84
C SER A 101 7.54 11.79 -0.16
N PHE A 102 6.29 11.47 0.18
CA PHE A 102 5.35 10.84 -0.76
C PHE A 102 4.93 11.80 -1.89
N LEU A 103 4.78 13.09 -1.58
CA LEU A 103 4.52 14.14 -2.58
C LEU A 103 5.67 14.23 -3.60
N VAL A 104 6.93 14.25 -3.12
CA VAL A 104 8.14 14.25 -3.95
C VAL A 104 8.16 13.00 -4.84
N TYR A 105 7.93 11.81 -4.27
CA TYR A 105 7.82 10.57 -5.04
C TYR A 105 6.81 10.68 -6.19
N ALA A 106 5.58 11.13 -5.90
CA ALA A 106 4.52 11.18 -6.90
C ALA A 106 4.77 12.24 -7.99
N ALA A 107 5.25 13.43 -7.60
CA ALA A 107 5.55 14.52 -8.52
C ALA A 107 6.68 14.16 -9.48
N PHE A 108 7.79 13.61 -8.98
CA PHE A 108 8.92 13.21 -9.84
C PHE A 108 8.57 12.01 -10.71
N THR A 109 7.81 11.03 -10.20
CA THR A 109 7.34 9.89 -11.00
C THR A 109 6.48 10.36 -12.18
N MET A 110 5.58 11.32 -11.93
CA MET A 110 4.77 11.94 -12.99
C MET A 110 5.65 12.71 -13.97
N PHE A 111 6.61 13.50 -13.49
CA PHE A 111 7.52 14.28 -14.32
C PHE A 111 8.39 13.40 -15.23
N PHE A 112 8.96 12.31 -14.70
CA PHE A 112 9.76 11.35 -15.47
C PHE A 112 8.96 10.72 -16.60
N ASP A 113 7.70 10.33 -16.33
CA ASP A 113 6.81 9.74 -17.34
C ASP A 113 6.38 10.77 -18.40
N MET A 114 6.01 11.99 -17.99
CA MET A 114 5.55 13.04 -18.91
C MET A 114 6.63 13.49 -19.89
N LYS A 115 7.87 13.61 -19.43
CA LYS A 115 8.95 14.19 -20.23
C LYS A 115 9.82 13.14 -20.91
N ALA A 116 9.57 11.85 -20.67
CA ALA A 116 10.37 10.73 -21.15
C ALA A 116 11.90 10.93 -20.92
N ILE A 117 12.28 11.70 -19.88
CA ILE A 117 13.67 12.18 -19.69
C ILE A 117 14.62 11.01 -19.40
N ILE A 118 14.13 9.97 -18.71
CA ILE A 118 14.98 8.90 -18.17
C ILE A 118 14.45 7.53 -18.58
N THR A 119 14.47 7.20 -19.87
CA THR A 119 13.92 5.91 -20.35
C THR A 119 14.62 4.68 -19.76
N LYS A 120 15.92 4.77 -19.42
CA LYS A 120 16.70 3.63 -18.89
C LYS A 120 16.60 3.46 -17.38
N ALA A 121 16.63 4.55 -16.62
CA ALA A 121 16.70 4.53 -15.14
C ALA A 121 15.40 4.97 -14.43
N GLN A 122 14.33 5.32 -15.15
CA GLN A 122 13.06 5.73 -14.53
C GLN A 122 12.54 4.70 -13.53
N HIS A 123 12.63 3.41 -13.86
CA HIS A 123 12.19 2.34 -12.95
C HIS A 123 12.95 2.35 -11.61
N GLU A 124 14.27 2.46 -11.67
CA GLU A 124 15.16 2.44 -10.50
C GLU A 124 14.98 3.70 -9.66
N LEU A 125 14.95 4.88 -10.29
CA LEU A 125 14.76 6.16 -9.62
C LEU A 125 13.40 6.26 -8.94
N THR A 126 12.35 5.79 -9.59
CA THR A 126 11.01 5.79 -9.01
C THR A 126 10.90 4.83 -7.82
N HIS A 127 11.53 3.65 -7.87
CA HIS A 127 11.63 2.75 -6.70
C HIS A 127 12.47 3.35 -5.57
N PHE A 128 13.58 4.03 -5.91
CA PHE A 128 14.41 4.73 -4.96
C PHE A 128 13.62 5.83 -4.22
N LEU A 129 12.90 6.68 -4.95
CA LEU A 129 12.08 7.74 -4.36
C LEU A 129 10.99 7.19 -3.44
N ALA A 130 10.29 6.12 -3.85
CA ALA A 130 9.31 5.46 -3.00
C ALA A 130 9.94 4.82 -1.76
N SER A 131 11.12 4.21 -1.91
CA SER A 131 11.89 3.67 -0.78
C SER A 131 12.28 4.76 0.20
N MET A 132 12.72 5.93 -0.29
CA MET A 132 13.02 7.08 0.55
C MET A 132 11.77 7.61 1.27
N ALA A 133 10.60 7.58 0.63
CA ALA A 133 9.34 7.94 1.28
C ALA A 133 8.97 6.98 2.42
N PHE A 134 9.07 5.67 2.21
CA PHE A 134 8.87 4.68 3.29
C PHE A 134 9.95 4.76 4.38
N ALA A 135 11.20 5.05 4.02
CA ALA A 135 12.27 5.25 4.99
C ALA A 135 12.00 6.48 5.86
N GLN A 136 11.58 7.60 5.26
CA GLN A 136 11.20 8.79 5.99
C GLN A 136 9.99 8.53 6.90
N GLN A 137 8.98 7.82 6.40
CA GLN A 137 7.84 7.40 7.20
C GLN A 137 8.27 6.55 8.40
N PHE A 138 9.15 5.57 8.20
CA PHE A 138 9.68 4.76 9.29
C PHE A 138 10.44 5.61 10.30
N LEU A 139 11.39 6.45 9.85
CA LEU A 139 12.22 7.27 10.74
C LEU A 139 11.39 8.21 11.59
N LEU A 140 10.41 8.89 10.99
CA LEU A 140 9.58 9.86 11.69
C LEU A 140 8.55 9.22 12.62
N ILE A 141 8.13 7.96 12.37
CA ILE A 141 7.30 7.20 13.32
C ILE A 141 8.16 6.57 14.42
N HIS A 142 9.38 6.16 14.10
CA HIS A 142 10.29 5.52 15.04
C HIS A 142 10.88 6.51 16.05
N PHE A 143 11.26 7.71 15.58
CA PHE A 143 11.76 8.80 16.41
C PHE A 143 10.69 9.85 16.70
N HIS A 144 9.41 9.50 16.49
CA HIS A 144 8.32 10.45 16.69
C HIS A 144 8.37 10.98 18.11
N THR A 145 8.42 12.31 18.26
CA THR A 145 8.55 12.99 19.56
C THR A 145 7.39 12.64 20.53
N ARG A 146 6.34 12.01 20.01
CA ARG A 146 5.08 11.74 20.68
C ARG A 146 4.91 10.31 21.23
N ASP A 147 5.58 9.29 20.67
CA ASP A 147 5.10 7.89 20.83
C ASP A 147 6.15 6.82 21.12
N HIS A 148 6.55 6.66 22.39
CA HIS A 148 7.37 5.51 22.80
C HIS A 148 6.85 4.73 24.02
N ALA A 149 5.72 5.14 24.63
CA ALA A 149 5.23 4.52 25.86
C ALA A 149 3.73 4.17 25.80
N GLY A 150 3.39 3.02 26.35
CA GLY A 150 2.01 2.61 26.58
C GLY A 150 1.31 2.03 25.34
N VAL A 151 0.00 2.29 25.23
CA VAL A 151 -0.88 1.65 24.24
C VAL A 151 -0.66 2.17 22.83
N GLU A 152 -0.53 3.50 22.69
CA GLU A 152 -0.26 4.18 21.41
C GLU A 152 1.09 3.72 20.82
N GLY A 153 2.13 3.67 21.65
CA GLY A 153 3.43 3.14 21.25
C GLY A 153 3.36 1.70 20.71
N GLN A 154 2.49 0.84 21.26
CA GLN A 154 2.30 -0.51 20.73
C GLN A 154 1.65 -0.52 19.33
N TYR A 155 0.68 0.36 19.08
CA TYR A 155 0.09 0.51 17.73
C TYR A 155 1.14 0.98 16.72
N HIS A 156 1.94 1.99 17.08
CA HIS A 156 3.01 2.51 16.22
C HIS A 156 4.11 1.50 15.98
N TYR A 157 4.49 0.70 16.97
CA TYR A 157 5.46 -0.37 16.80
C TYR A 157 5.02 -1.40 15.74
N LEU A 158 3.76 -1.84 15.80
CA LEU A 158 3.21 -2.77 14.81
C LEU A 158 3.09 -2.13 13.42
N LEU A 159 2.77 -0.84 13.35
CA LEU A 159 2.80 -0.08 12.09
C LEU A 159 4.21 -0.02 11.49
N GLN A 160 5.24 0.21 12.32
CA GLN A 160 6.65 0.23 11.88
C GLN A 160 7.05 -1.09 11.21
N ILE A 161 6.61 -2.24 11.72
CA ILE A 161 6.85 -3.54 11.09
C ILE A 161 6.28 -3.57 9.67
N LEU A 162 5.04 -3.11 9.48
CA LEU A 162 4.42 -3.05 8.14
C LEU A 162 5.14 -2.08 7.21
N ILE A 163 5.67 -0.97 7.72
CA ILE A 163 6.46 0.00 6.96
C ILE A 163 7.78 -0.62 6.51
N VAL A 164 8.48 -1.34 7.40
CA VAL A 164 9.71 -2.06 7.06
C VAL A 164 9.45 -3.08 5.96
N VAL A 165 8.36 -3.85 6.01
CA VAL A 165 8.00 -4.79 4.93
C VAL A 165 7.79 -4.06 3.60
N SER A 166 7.07 -2.94 3.58
CA SER A 166 6.88 -2.13 2.36
C SER A 166 8.19 -1.52 1.85
N LEU A 167 9.05 -1.04 2.74
CA LEU A 167 10.37 -0.50 2.41
C LEU A 167 11.25 -1.58 1.78
N THR A 168 11.41 -2.72 2.46
CA THR A 168 12.26 -3.82 1.99
C THR A 168 11.77 -4.35 0.65
N THR A 169 10.46 -4.58 0.48
CA THR A 169 9.92 -5.05 -0.80
C THR A 169 10.02 -4.01 -1.90
N THR A 170 9.97 -2.71 -1.58
CA THR A 170 10.23 -1.64 -2.55
C THR A 170 11.69 -1.62 -3.01
N ILE A 171 12.65 -1.77 -2.09
CA ILE A 171 14.07 -1.87 -2.42
C ILE A 171 14.34 -3.14 -3.25
N MET A 172 13.76 -4.28 -2.87
CA MET A 172 13.85 -5.52 -3.63
C MET A 172 13.31 -5.36 -5.05
N GLY A 173 12.30 -4.51 -5.26
CA GLY A 173 11.76 -4.19 -6.58
C GLY A 173 12.80 -3.64 -7.56
N ILE A 174 13.86 -2.99 -7.07
CA ILE A 174 14.98 -2.51 -7.90
C ILE A 174 15.74 -3.69 -8.51
N GLY A 175 16.12 -4.68 -7.68
CA GLY A 175 16.91 -5.84 -8.10
C GLY A 175 16.10 -6.98 -8.71
N PHE A 176 14.82 -7.07 -8.37
CA PHE A 176 13.91 -8.15 -8.79
C PHE A 176 12.65 -7.63 -9.49
N PRO A 177 12.76 -6.85 -10.58
CA PRO A 177 11.63 -6.19 -11.23
C PRO A 177 10.60 -7.17 -11.81
N ASN A 178 10.98 -8.42 -12.08
CA ASN A 178 10.08 -9.43 -12.63
C ASN A 178 9.46 -10.35 -11.56
N SER A 179 9.68 -10.07 -10.28
CA SER A 179 9.12 -10.88 -9.19
C SER A 179 7.70 -10.45 -8.84
N PHE A 180 6.73 -11.30 -9.18
CA PHE A 180 5.34 -11.12 -8.75
C PHE A 180 5.23 -11.06 -7.23
N MET A 181 5.92 -11.96 -6.51
CA MET A 181 5.84 -12.03 -5.05
C MET A 181 6.33 -10.75 -4.37
N VAL A 182 7.42 -10.14 -4.85
CA VAL A 182 7.90 -8.84 -4.32
C VAL A 182 6.82 -7.78 -4.45
N SER A 183 6.17 -7.71 -5.62
CA SER A 183 5.13 -6.72 -5.91
C SER A 183 3.85 -6.98 -5.11
N PHE A 184 3.46 -8.25 -5.01
CA PHE A 184 2.28 -8.71 -4.28
C PHE A 184 2.40 -8.42 -2.79
N VAL A 185 3.52 -8.80 -2.17
CA VAL A 185 3.76 -8.54 -0.73
C VAL A 185 3.81 -7.04 -0.47
N ARG A 186 4.48 -6.25 -1.33
CA ARG A 186 4.48 -4.78 -1.22
C ARG A 186 3.07 -4.19 -1.26
N SER A 187 2.25 -4.58 -2.24
CA SER A 187 0.88 -4.06 -2.35
C SER A 187 0.02 -4.45 -1.15
N LEU A 188 0.18 -5.68 -0.66
CA LEU A 188 -0.55 -6.17 0.50
C LEU A 188 -0.10 -5.46 1.78
N SER A 189 1.20 -5.21 1.97
CA SER A 189 1.70 -4.48 3.14
C SER A 189 1.26 -3.03 3.14
N ILE A 190 1.25 -2.35 1.98
CA ILE A 190 0.70 -1.00 1.84
C ILE A 190 -0.80 -0.97 2.17
N THR A 191 -1.56 -1.94 1.66
CA THR A 191 -2.99 -2.10 1.99
C THR A 191 -3.19 -2.25 3.50
N PHE A 192 -2.36 -3.08 4.13
CA PHE A 192 -2.44 -3.38 5.55
C PHE A 192 -2.02 -2.18 6.41
N GLN A 193 -1.02 -1.39 6.00
CA GLN A 193 -0.70 -0.12 6.66
C GLN A 193 -1.91 0.80 6.70
N GLY A 194 -2.63 0.93 5.58
CA GLY A 194 -3.85 1.74 5.51
C GLY A 194 -4.94 1.26 6.45
N LEU A 195 -5.23 -0.05 6.46
CA LEU A 195 -6.17 -0.66 7.40
C LEU A 195 -5.77 -0.43 8.86
N TRP A 196 -4.50 -0.63 9.18
CA TRP A 196 -4.00 -0.49 10.54
C TRP A 196 -4.06 0.96 11.02
N LEU A 197 -3.70 1.93 10.17
CA LEU A 197 -3.84 3.36 10.46
C LEU A 197 -5.30 3.75 10.74
N MET A 198 -6.26 3.28 9.94
CA MET A 198 -7.68 3.55 10.18
C MET A 198 -8.15 2.93 11.51
N ILE A 199 -7.72 1.71 11.82
CA ILE A 199 -8.06 1.03 13.08
C ILE A 199 -7.46 1.75 14.29
N MET A 200 -6.18 2.10 14.22
CA MET A 200 -5.50 2.90 15.24
C MET A 200 -6.22 4.24 15.45
N GLY A 201 -6.55 4.93 14.35
CA GLY A 201 -7.41 6.13 14.28
C GLY A 201 -8.67 5.99 15.13
N PHE A 202 -9.44 4.95 14.83
CA PHE A 202 -10.71 4.69 15.47
C PHE A 202 -10.56 4.35 16.97
N PHE A 203 -9.70 3.39 17.32
CA PHE A 203 -9.61 2.87 18.70
C PHE A 203 -8.92 3.83 19.68
N LEU A 204 -7.93 4.61 19.23
CA LEU A 204 -7.21 5.53 20.11
C LEU A 204 -7.95 6.85 20.31
N TRP A 205 -8.65 7.36 19.29
CA TRP A 205 -9.19 8.71 19.33
C TRP A 205 -10.73 8.79 19.30
N THR A 206 -11.46 7.68 19.19
CA THR A 206 -12.93 7.66 19.38
C THR A 206 -13.29 7.38 20.84
N PRO A 207 -13.90 8.32 21.59
CA PRO A 207 -14.24 8.11 23.00
C PRO A 207 -15.14 6.88 23.20
N GLY A 208 -14.76 6.02 24.16
CA GLY A 208 -15.53 4.82 24.52
C GLY A 208 -15.07 3.53 23.85
N TYR A 209 -14.15 3.60 22.89
CA TYR A 209 -13.56 2.41 22.24
C TYR A 209 -12.22 1.97 22.84
N GLN A 210 -11.73 2.69 23.85
CA GLN A 210 -10.49 2.34 24.55
C GLN A 210 -10.66 1.05 25.34
N ALA A 211 -9.55 0.34 25.55
CA ALA A 211 -9.55 -0.84 26.41
C ALA A 211 -10.04 -0.48 27.82
N LYS A 212 -10.72 -1.44 28.48
CA LYS A 212 -11.20 -1.27 29.86
C LYS A 212 -10.06 -0.73 30.73
N GLY A 213 -10.37 0.25 31.59
CA GLY A 213 -9.39 0.88 32.48
C GLY A 213 -8.44 1.86 31.77
N CYS A 214 -8.68 2.20 30.50
CA CYS A 214 -7.98 3.26 29.79
C CYS A 214 -8.99 4.28 29.25
N SER A 215 -8.60 5.55 29.21
CA SER A 215 -9.44 6.67 28.79
C SER A 215 -8.63 7.72 28.04
N LEU A 216 -9.30 8.49 27.16
CA LEU A 216 -8.70 9.70 26.61
C LEU A 216 -8.54 10.74 27.72
N HIS A 217 -7.32 11.23 27.91
CA HIS A 217 -7.01 12.37 28.74
C HIS A 217 -6.55 13.55 27.89
N PRO A 218 -7.04 14.77 28.16
CA PRO A 218 -6.52 15.97 27.51
C PRO A 218 -5.12 16.30 28.04
N GLU A 219 -4.18 16.58 27.13
CA GLU A 219 -2.82 17.05 27.41
C GLU A 219 -2.49 18.22 26.49
N MET A 220 -2.33 19.42 27.07
CA MET A 220 -1.87 20.66 26.43
C MET A 220 -2.39 20.94 25.00
N ASN A 221 -3.68 20.64 24.72
CA ASN A 221 -4.41 20.76 23.43
C ASN A 221 -4.53 19.50 22.58
N THR A 222 -4.21 18.33 23.12
CA THR A 222 -4.27 17.05 22.43
C THR A 222 -4.83 15.95 23.32
N TYR A 223 -5.20 14.80 22.76
CA TYR A 223 -5.73 13.68 23.54
C TYR A 223 -4.78 12.50 23.46
N MET A 224 -4.51 11.91 24.62
CA MET A 224 -3.69 10.70 24.75
C MET A 224 -4.45 9.64 25.54
N VAL A 225 -4.22 8.37 25.21
CA VAL A 225 -4.83 7.27 25.97
C VAL A 225 -3.95 6.97 27.18
N ARG A 226 -4.48 7.19 28.39
CA ARG A 226 -3.85 6.75 29.65
C ARG A 226 -4.66 5.65 30.31
N CYS A 227 -3.95 4.72 30.94
CA CYS A 227 -4.53 3.61 31.69
C CYS A 227 -4.39 3.83 33.19
N SER A 228 -5.36 3.35 33.97
CA SER A 228 -5.47 3.58 35.42
C SER A 228 -4.38 2.89 36.24
N ASP A 229 -3.89 1.74 35.76
CA ASP A 229 -2.94 0.88 36.46
C ASP A 229 -2.21 -0.04 35.47
N ASP A 230 -1.14 -0.70 35.94
CA ASP A 230 -0.32 -1.61 35.12
C ASP A 230 -1.11 -2.81 34.58
N LYS A 231 -2.14 -3.28 35.28
CA LYS A 231 -2.98 -4.39 34.80
C LYS A 231 -3.86 -3.95 33.63
N ALA A 232 -4.41 -2.74 33.70
CA ALA A 232 -5.16 -2.12 32.61
C ALA A 232 -4.25 -1.86 31.41
N LEU A 233 -3.03 -1.38 31.64
CA LEU A 233 -2.03 -1.18 30.59
C LEU A 233 -1.65 -2.50 29.91
N HIS A 234 -1.30 -3.52 30.69
CA HIS A 234 -0.95 -4.84 30.16
C HIS A 234 -2.10 -5.46 29.36
N ARG A 235 -3.34 -5.32 29.85
CA ARG A 235 -4.54 -5.73 29.12
C ARG A 235 -4.66 -5.00 27.78
N ALA A 236 -4.53 -3.67 27.78
CA ALA A 236 -4.67 -2.87 26.58
C ALA A 236 -3.62 -3.26 25.52
N VAL A 237 -2.34 -3.34 25.90
CA VAL A 237 -1.25 -3.79 25.01
C VAL A 237 -1.50 -5.20 24.47
N SER A 238 -1.95 -6.13 25.32
CA SER A 238 -2.29 -7.49 24.89
C SER A 238 -3.45 -7.51 23.88
N LEU A 239 -4.46 -6.66 24.05
CA LEU A 239 -5.57 -6.53 23.10
C LEU A 239 -5.12 -5.98 21.76
N VAL A 240 -4.21 -5.00 21.73
CA VAL A 240 -3.61 -4.50 20.48
C VAL A 240 -2.89 -5.62 19.74
N ASN A 241 -2.11 -6.44 20.44
CA ASN A 241 -1.41 -7.59 19.84
C ASN A 241 -2.39 -8.62 19.27
N LEU A 242 -3.45 -8.96 20.01
CA LEU A 242 -4.48 -9.88 19.54
C LEU A 242 -5.23 -9.32 18.32
N GLN A 243 -5.57 -8.03 18.34
CA GLN A 243 -6.24 -7.35 17.23
C GLN A 243 -5.39 -7.37 15.97
N PHE A 244 -4.10 -7.02 16.08
CA PHE A 244 -3.17 -7.10 14.96
C PHE A 244 -3.00 -8.53 14.44
N SER A 245 -2.89 -9.52 15.33
CA SER A 245 -2.74 -10.93 14.94
C SER A 245 -3.96 -11.44 14.18
N TRP A 246 -5.16 -11.13 14.65
CA TRP A 246 -6.40 -11.48 13.96
C TRP A 246 -6.50 -10.80 12.60
N LEU A 247 -6.17 -9.51 12.55
CA LEU A 247 -6.21 -8.75 11.31
C LEU A 247 -5.18 -9.26 10.30
N LEU A 248 -3.99 -9.66 10.72
CA LEU A 248 -2.98 -10.29 9.87
C LEU A 248 -3.51 -11.58 9.22
N ILE A 249 -4.18 -12.44 10.01
CA ILE A 249 -4.84 -13.65 9.50
C ILE A 249 -5.90 -13.28 8.47
N LEU A 250 -6.77 -12.32 8.78
CA LEU A 250 -7.85 -11.87 7.88
C LEU A 250 -7.31 -11.29 6.58
N VAL A 251 -6.28 -10.44 6.65
CA VAL A 251 -5.62 -9.84 5.48
C VAL A 251 -4.95 -10.91 4.63
N THR A 252 -4.38 -11.95 5.23
CA THR A 252 -3.80 -13.08 4.51
C THR A 252 -4.87 -13.90 3.80
N VAL A 253 -5.95 -14.26 4.48
CA VAL A 253 -7.09 -14.97 3.87
C VAL A 253 -7.66 -14.13 2.73
N PHE A 254 -7.89 -12.83 2.95
CA PHE A 254 -8.32 -11.90 1.92
C PHE A 254 -7.38 -11.90 0.72
N ALA A 255 -6.07 -11.80 0.92
CA ALA A 255 -5.09 -11.76 -0.16
C ALA A 255 -5.12 -13.03 -1.02
N ILE A 256 -5.19 -14.21 -0.39
CA ILE A 256 -5.27 -15.50 -1.09
C ILE A 256 -6.61 -15.62 -1.84
N CYS A 257 -7.73 -15.32 -1.19
CA CYS A 257 -9.04 -15.36 -1.84
C CYS A 257 -9.11 -14.38 -3.02
N PHE A 258 -8.62 -13.16 -2.83
CA PHE A 258 -8.60 -12.12 -3.86
C PHE A 258 -7.73 -12.54 -5.05
N PHE A 259 -6.56 -13.11 -4.79
CA PHE A 259 -5.71 -13.71 -5.82
C PHE A 259 -6.47 -14.79 -6.59
N LEU A 260 -7.03 -15.80 -5.94
CA LEU A 260 -7.74 -16.90 -6.60
C LEU A 260 -8.92 -16.41 -7.46
N VAL A 261 -9.71 -15.47 -6.95
CA VAL A 261 -10.86 -14.90 -7.67
C VAL A 261 -10.41 -14.14 -8.91
N LEU A 262 -9.38 -13.30 -8.80
CA LEU A 262 -8.90 -12.51 -9.92
C LEU A 262 -8.16 -13.36 -10.95
N SER A 263 -7.33 -14.32 -10.50
CA SER A 263 -6.65 -15.26 -11.38
C SER A 263 -7.67 -16.00 -12.23
N LYS A 264 -8.70 -16.61 -11.63
CA LYS A 264 -9.78 -17.27 -12.38
C LYS A 264 -10.50 -16.33 -13.36
N ARG A 265 -10.66 -15.05 -13.01
CA ARG A 265 -11.35 -14.06 -13.85
C ARG A 265 -10.52 -13.61 -15.05
N TYR A 266 -9.20 -13.54 -14.90
CA TYR A 266 -8.30 -12.97 -15.91
C TYR A 266 -7.46 -14.01 -16.66
N ASP A 267 -7.43 -15.27 -16.22
CA ASP A 267 -6.82 -16.41 -16.91
C ASP A 267 -7.66 -16.87 -18.12
N ASN A 268 -9.00 -16.78 -18.03
CA ASN A 268 -9.96 -17.25 -19.06
C ASN A 268 -10.13 -16.33 -20.29
N LYS A 269 -9.20 -15.40 -20.57
CA LYS A 269 -9.29 -14.53 -21.76
C LYS A 269 -8.45 -14.97 -22.96
N VAL A 270 -7.82 -16.13 -22.88
CA VAL A 270 -7.27 -16.82 -24.04
C VAL A 270 -7.93 -18.18 -24.08
N GLU A 271 -8.87 -18.33 -25.01
CA GLU A 271 -9.44 -19.62 -25.38
C GLU A 271 -8.28 -20.46 -25.94
N TYR A 272 -7.64 -21.23 -25.07
CA TYR A 272 -6.75 -22.30 -25.50
C TYR A 272 -7.62 -23.27 -26.26
N VAL A 273 -7.51 -23.27 -27.59
CA VAL A 273 -7.83 -24.44 -28.40
C VAL A 273 -6.98 -25.55 -27.78
N SER A 274 -7.63 -26.47 -27.06
CA SER A 274 -6.91 -27.54 -26.37
C SER A 274 -6.16 -28.35 -27.41
N LEU A 275 -4.90 -28.71 -27.14
CA LEU A 275 -4.09 -29.55 -28.03
C LEU A 275 -4.81 -30.85 -28.43
N THR A 276 -5.74 -31.34 -27.59
CA THR A 276 -6.63 -32.47 -27.92
C THR A 276 -7.46 -32.24 -29.18
N LYS A 277 -7.88 -31.00 -29.45
CA LYS A 277 -8.69 -30.63 -30.61
C LYS A 277 -7.83 -30.51 -31.87
N GLU A 278 -6.59 -30.02 -31.75
CA GLU A 278 -5.60 -30.03 -32.85
C GLU A 278 -5.13 -31.46 -33.16
N GLU A 279 -4.84 -32.31 -32.16
CA GLU A 279 -4.50 -33.71 -32.39
C GLU A 279 -5.67 -34.49 -33.00
N GLN A 280 -6.92 -34.25 -32.57
CA GLN A 280 -8.10 -34.88 -33.19
C GLN A 280 -8.32 -34.41 -34.64
N LEU A 281 -8.17 -33.11 -34.93
CA LEU A 281 -8.28 -32.58 -36.28
C LEU A 281 -7.15 -33.08 -37.20
N ASP A 282 -5.93 -33.20 -36.68
CA ASP A 282 -4.79 -33.74 -37.42
C ASP A 282 -4.96 -35.24 -37.70
N LEU A 283 -5.46 -36.01 -36.72
CA LEU A 283 -5.76 -37.44 -36.89
C LEU A 283 -6.92 -37.66 -37.88
N GLU A 284 -7.98 -36.85 -37.82
CA GLU A 284 -9.08 -36.90 -38.79
C GLU A 284 -8.59 -36.56 -40.21
N SER A 285 -7.78 -35.50 -40.36
CA SER A 285 -7.23 -35.09 -41.67
C SER A 285 -6.27 -36.12 -42.27
N GLN A 286 -5.49 -36.82 -41.44
CA GLN A 286 -4.61 -37.91 -41.88
C GLN A 286 -5.41 -39.16 -42.27
N SER A 287 -6.54 -39.43 -41.60
CA SER A 287 -7.42 -40.53 -41.95
C SER A 287 -8.13 -40.31 -43.30
N GLU A 288 -8.61 -39.09 -43.56
CA GLU A 288 -9.24 -38.72 -44.84
C GLU A 288 -8.26 -38.84 -46.00
N LYS A 289 -7.03 -38.33 -45.84
CA LYS A 289 -5.98 -38.44 -46.87
C LYS A 289 -5.63 -39.90 -47.21
N LYS A 290 -5.61 -40.79 -46.21
CA LYS A 290 -5.39 -42.23 -46.42
C LYS A 290 -6.55 -42.89 -47.16
N CYS A 291 -7.79 -42.52 -46.83
CA CYS A 291 -8.99 -43.06 -47.48
C CYS A 291 -9.07 -42.67 -48.96
N ILE A 292 -8.73 -41.41 -49.28
CA ILE A 292 -8.70 -40.91 -50.66
C ILE A 292 -7.61 -41.60 -51.48
N MET A 293 -6.41 -41.83 -50.92
CA MET A 293 -5.34 -42.53 -51.65
C MET A 293 -5.66 -43.99 -51.97
N MET A 294 -6.46 -44.68 -51.14
CA MET A 294 -6.87 -46.07 -51.41
C MET A 294 -7.95 -46.18 -52.51
N GLN A 295 -8.73 -45.13 -52.77
CA GLN A 295 -9.74 -45.14 -53.84
C GLN A 295 -9.17 -44.80 -55.22
N VAL A 296 -7.95 -44.27 -55.32
CA VAL A 296 -7.31 -43.86 -56.59
C VAL A 296 -6.44 -45.00 -57.19
N GLN A 297 -6.32 -46.14 -56.50
CA GLN A 297 -5.47 -47.27 -56.91
C GLN A 297 -6.21 -48.47 -57.54
N ILE A 298 -7.44 -48.27 -58.04
CA ILE A 298 -8.20 -49.29 -58.80
C ILE A 298 -8.37 -48.83 -60.25
#